data_AF-A0A7S1Z634-F1
#
_entry.id   AF-A0A7S1Z634-F1
#
_cell.length_a   1.000
_cell.length_b   1.000
_cell.length_c   1.000
_cell.angle_alpha   90.00
_cell.angle_beta   90.00
_cell.angle_gamma   90.00
#
_symmetry.space_group_name_H-M   'P 1'
#
loop_
_entity.id
_entity.type
_entity.pdbx_description
1 polymer ?
#
loop_
_entity_poly.entity_id
_entity_poly.type
_entity_poly.pdbx_seq_one_letter_code
_entity_poly.pdbx_strand_id
1 'polypeptide(L)'
;DGYGRIMVYQPKTRVDLTKEVETLPFAFDNTFDEAANNVQIYERAVRNLIPGVFEGRWASVFAYGQTGSGKTFTMMGSNLTGMKAGNQDDSNLGLYYLAAQDV
;
A
#
# COMPACT_ATOMS: atom_id res chain seq x y z
N ASP A 1 -2.13 21.09 -4.06
CA ASP A 1 -3.14 20.96 -2.99
C ASP A 1 -3.79 19.58 -3.02
N GLY A 2 -3.05 18.51 -2.68
CA GLY A 2 -3.35 17.15 -3.17
C GLY A 2 -3.14 16.03 -2.17
N TYR A 3 -3.81 16.10 -1.01
CA TYR A 3 -3.89 14.97 -0.08
C TYR A 3 -4.89 13.93 -0.61
N GLY A 4 -4.53 12.65 -0.58
CA GLY A 4 -5.44 11.54 -0.85
C GLY A 4 -6.50 11.39 0.25
N ARG A 5 -7.69 10.90 -0.10
CA ARG A 5 -8.79 10.68 0.85
C ARG A 5 -9.32 9.25 0.78
N ILE A 6 -9.51 8.64 1.95
CA ILE A 6 -10.18 7.35 2.10
C ILE A 6 -11.53 7.59 2.77
N MET A 7 -12.59 7.04 2.19
CA MET A 7 -13.95 7.11 2.75
C MET A 7 -14.28 5.75 3.37
N VAL A 8 -14.55 5.73 4.67
CA VAL A 8 -15.00 4.53 5.38
C VAL A 8 -16.51 4.64 5.61
N TYR A 9 -17.27 3.71 5.03
CA TYR A 9 -18.72 3.62 5.21
C TYR A 9 -19.00 2.66 6.37
N GLN A 10 -19.26 3.19 7.56
CA GLN A 10 -19.50 2.42 8.77
C GLN A 10 -21.02 2.21 8.99
N PRO A 11 -21.53 0.96 8.87
CA PRO A 11 -22.91 0.67 9.21
C PRO A 11 -23.14 0.86 10.72
N LYS A 12 -24.16 1.63 11.07
CA LYS A 12 -24.62 1.85 12.44
C LYS A 12 -26.10 1.49 12.56
N THR A 13 -26.49 1.10 13.77
CA THR A 13 -27.88 0.91 14.14
C THR A 13 -28.20 1.90 15.24
N ARG A 14 -29.20 2.75 15.01
CA ARG A 14 -29.70 3.68 16.01
C ARG A 14 -30.47 2.93 17.10
N VAL A 15 -30.74 3.60 18.22
CA VAL A 15 -31.49 3.05 19.36
C VAL A 15 -32.91 2.61 18.95
N ASP A 16 -33.49 3.26 17.94
CA ASP A 16 -34.79 2.95 17.34
C ASP A 16 -34.74 1.82 16.29
N LEU A 17 -33.63 1.08 16.20
CA LEU A 17 -33.36 0.02 15.22
C LEU A 17 -33.24 0.49 13.76
N THR A 18 -33.25 1.81 13.51
CA THR A 18 -33.03 2.36 12.17
C THR A 18 -31.59 2.09 11.72
N LYS A 19 -31.41 1.53 10.52
CA LYS A 19 -30.09 1.35 9.89
C LYS A 19 -29.61 2.66 9.30
N GLU A 20 -28.36 3.01 9.59
CA GLU A 20 -27.70 4.20 9.06
C GLU A 20 -26.29 3.82 8.61
N VAL A 21 -25.72 4.58 7.68
CA VAL A 21 -24.31 4.46 7.30
C VAL A 21 -23.65 5.79 7.64
N GLU A 22 -22.75 5.76 8.61
CA GLU A 22 -21.88 6.90 8.89
C GLU A 22 -20.72 6.88 7.91
N THR A 23 -20.47 7.99 7.23
CA THR A 23 -19.34 8.12 6.30
C THR A 23 -18.21 8.89 6.96
N LEU A 24 -17.07 8.24 7.15
CA LEU A 24 -15.90 8.79 7.83
C LEU A 24 -14.78 9.08 6.82
N PRO A 25 -14.40 10.37 6.62
CA PRO A 25 -13.29 10.74 5.76
C PRO A 25 -11.95 10.71 6.51
N PHE A 26 -10.94 10.11 5.90
CA PHE A 26 -9.55 10.11 6.38
C PHE A 26 -8.62 10.70 5.30
N ALA A 27 -7.69 11.56 5.72
CA ALA A 27 -6.74 12.20 4.81
C ALA A 27 -5.33 11.61 4.99
N PHE A 28 -4.66 11.37 3.87
CA PHE A 28 -3.29 10.85 3.81
C PHE A 28 -2.51 11.56 2.70
N ASP A 29 -1.18 11.49 2.73
CA ASP A 29 -0.36 12.06 1.65
C ASP A 29 -0.62 11.33 0.33
N ASN A 30 -0.73 10.00 0.38
CA ASN A 30 -1.06 9.15 -0.76
C ASN A 30 -2.15 8.14 -0.39
N THR A 31 -3.07 7.90 -1.32
CA THR A 31 -4.09 6.85 -1.21
C THR A 31 -4.11 6.03 -2.49
N PHE A 32 -4.28 4.72 -2.34
CA PHE A 32 -4.25 3.74 -3.43
C PHE A 32 -5.54 2.92 -3.38
N ASP A 33 -6.17 2.73 -4.53
CA ASP A 33 -7.36 1.89 -4.69
C ASP A 33 -6.97 0.43 -4.96
N GLU A 34 -7.95 -0.44 -5.15
CA GLU A 34 -7.75 -1.86 -5.43
C GLU A 34 -7.09 -2.16 -6.78
N ALA A 35 -7.06 -1.19 -7.70
CA ALA A 35 -6.43 -1.33 -9.01
C ALA A 35 -4.93 -0.96 -8.97
N ALA A 36 -4.48 -0.31 -7.89
CA ALA A 36 -3.09 0.07 -7.72
C ALA A 36 -2.17 -1.15 -7.53
N ASN A 37 -1.07 -1.19 -8.29
CA ASN A 37 -0.06 -2.23 -8.16
C ASN A 37 1.15 -1.78 -7.30
N ASN A 38 2.00 -2.73 -6.93
CA ASN A 38 3.17 -2.44 -6.10
C ASN A 38 4.16 -1.46 -6.75
N VAL A 39 4.27 -1.43 -8.08
CA VAL A 39 5.13 -0.48 -8.80
C VAL A 39 4.63 0.95 -8.56
N GLN A 40 3.33 1.19 -8.70
CA GLN A 40 2.74 2.51 -8.44
C GLN A 40 2.88 2.95 -6.99
N ILE A 41 2.75 2.01 -6.04
CA ILE A 41 3.00 2.27 -4.62
C ILE A 41 4.46 2.67 -4.39
N TYR A 42 5.41 1.94 -4.98
CA TYR A 42 6.84 2.24 -4.89
C TYR A 42 7.16 3.64 -5.41
N GLU A 43 6.74 3.96 -6.63
CA GLU A 43 6.98 5.25 -7.28
C GLU A 43 6.48 6.44 -6.45
N ARG A 44 5.28 6.32 -5.87
CA ARG A 44 4.64 7.43 -5.16
C ARG A 44 5.05 7.56 -3.69
N ALA A 45 5.36 6.46 -3.01
CA ALA A 45 5.58 6.46 -1.57
C ALA A 45 7.02 6.16 -1.14
N VAL A 46 7.82 5.43 -1.93
CA VAL A 46 9.12 4.90 -1.50
C VAL A 46 10.29 5.43 -2.33
N ARG A 47 10.15 5.54 -3.65
CA ARG A 47 11.25 5.90 -4.57
C ARG A 47 11.94 7.22 -4.18
N ASN A 48 11.16 8.21 -3.74
CA ASN A 48 11.66 9.53 -3.33
C ASN A 48 12.56 9.49 -2.08
N LEU A 49 12.61 8.38 -1.34
CA LEU A 49 13.48 8.22 -0.18
C LEU A 49 14.91 7.83 -0.60
N ILE A 50 15.09 7.18 -1.75
CA ILE A 50 16.37 6.63 -2.22
C ILE A 50 17.47 7.71 -2.35
N PRO A 51 17.22 8.88 -2.97
CA PRO A 51 18.26 9.91 -3.07
C PRO A 51 18.81 10.36 -1.71
N GLY A 52 17.91 10.51 -0.72
CA GLY A 52 18.30 10.88 0.64
C GLY A 52 19.21 9.83 1.30
N VAL A 53 19.01 8.54 1.00
CA VAL A 53 19.86 7.46 1.50
C VAL A 53 21.29 7.59 0.95
N PHE A 54 21.44 7.92 -0.34
CA PHE A 54 22.75 8.16 -0.96
C PHE A 54 23.45 9.42 -0.43
N GLU A 55 22.70 10.39 0.07
CA GLU A 55 23.22 11.57 0.78
C GLU A 55 23.62 11.27 2.24
N GLY A 56 23.55 10.00 2.68
CA GLY A 56 23.90 9.58 4.04
C GLY A 56 22.77 9.75 5.06
N ARG A 57 21.52 9.97 4.62
CA ARG A 57 20.34 9.96 5.51
C ARG A 57 19.83 8.53 5.70
N TRP A 58 19.03 8.32 6.74
CA TRP A 58 18.35 7.04 6.97
C TRP A 58 16.89 7.11 6.53
N ALA A 59 16.41 6.04 5.91
CA ALA A 59 15.01 5.85 5.55
C ALA A 59 14.49 4.53 6.12
N SER A 60 13.25 4.53 6.61
CA SER A 60 12.55 3.35 7.08
C SER A 60 11.15 3.29 6.48
N VAL A 61 10.75 2.11 6.02
CA VAL A 61 9.44 1.85 5.41
C VAL A 61 8.75 0.76 6.20
N PHE A 62 7.52 1.02 6.65
CA PHE A 62 6.71 0.09 7.43
C PHE A 62 5.45 -0.30 6.65
N ALA A 63 5.13 -1.59 6.64
CA ALA A 63 3.82 -2.07 6.22
C ALA A 63 2.99 -2.41 7.47
N TYR A 64 1.86 -1.74 7.65
CA TYR A 64 0.98 -1.89 8.83
C TYR A 64 -0.46 -2.20 8.41
N GLY A 65 -1.18 -2.98 9.23
CA GLY A 65 -2.54 -3.41 8.96
C GLY A 65 -2.85 -4.80 9.54
N GLN A 66 -4.12 -5.20 9.51
CA GLN A 66 -4.58 -6.51 10.00
C GLN A 66 -4.01 -7.69 9.19
N THR A 67 -4.06 -8.91 9.72
CA THR A 67 -3.73 -10.12 8.95
C THR A 67 -4.63 -10.23 7.72
N GLY A 68 -4.05 -10.61 6.58
CA GLY A 68 -4.75 -10.66 5.29
C GLY A 68 -4.86 -9.32 4.55
N SER A 69 -4.38 -8.21 5.11
CA SER A 69 -4.47 -6.87 4.49
C SER A 69 -3.43 -6.58 3.40
N GLY A 70 -2.67 -7.58 2.94
CA GLY A 70 -1.67 -7.39 1.87
C GLY A 70 -0.27 -6.90 2.29
N LYS A 71 0.05 -6.72 3.58
CA LYS A 71 1.39 -6.26 4.03
C LYS A 71 2.56 -7.04 3.39
N THR A 72 2.53 -8.38 3.50
CA THR A 72 3.57 -9.25 2.91
C THR A 72 3.56 -9.18 1.39
N PHE A 73 2.38 -9.10 0.78
CA PHE A 73 2.23 -8.98 -0.67
C PHE A 73 2.87 -7.69 -1.20
N THR A 74 2.69 -6.56 -0.49
CA THR A 74 3.30 -5.28 -0.88
C THR A 74 4.82 -5.30 -0.70
N MET A 75 5.31 -5.72 0.47
CA MET A 75 6.76 -5.71 0.75
C MET A 75 7.53 -6.74 -0.10
N MET A 76 6.99 -7.94 -0.21
CA MET A 76 7.67 -9.12 -0.76
C MET A 76 7.28 -9.38 -2.23
N GLY A 77 6.09 -8.97 -2.66
CA GLY A 77 5.54 -9.30 -3.97
C GLY A 77 4.91 -10.69 -4.00
N SER A 78 4.30 -11.05 -5.15
CA SER A 78 3.65 -12.35 -5.35
C SER A 78 4.63 -13.52 -5.52
N ASN A 79 5.92 -13.24 -5.73
CA ASN A 79 6.90 -14.23 -6.20
C ASN A 79 7.70 -14.94 -5.09
N LEU A 80 7.35 -14.77 -3.80
CA LEU A 80 8.10 -15.38 -2.68
C LEU A 80 7.42 -16.57 -2.00
N THR A 81 6.18 -16.91 -2.34
CA THR A 81 5.68 -18.28 -2.12
C THR A 81 6.08 -19.10 -3.32
N GLY A 82 6.90 -20.14 -3.16
CA GLY A 82 7.43 -21.01 -4.22
C GLY A 82 6.42 -21.77 -5.10
N MET A 83 5.19 -21.28 -5.25
CA MET A 83 4.27 -21.66 -6.31
C MET A 83 4.68 -20.93 -7.60
N LYS A 84 5.67 -21.51 -8.30
CA LYS A 84 5.96 -21.15 -9.70
C LYS A 84 4.75 -21.51 -10.57
N ALA A 85 3.82 -20.58 -10.76
CA ALA A 85 2.83 -20.68 -11.82
C ALA A 85 3.37 -19.97 -13.07
N GLY A 86 4.30 -20.64 -13.77
CA GLY A 86 4.46 -20.65 -15.23
C GLY A 86 4.34 -19.40 -16.12
N ASN A 87 4.22 -18.18 -15.60
CA ASN A 87 4.22 -16.95 -16.39
C ASN A 87 4.83 -15.82 -15.56
N GLN A 88 5.85 -15.21 -16.13
CA GLN A 88 6.62 -14.11 -15.57
C GLN A 88 5.76 -12.84 -15.63
N ASP A 89 4.82 -12.70 -14.71
CA ASP A 89 4.07 -11.45 -14.56
C ASP A 89 4.86 -10.51 -13.63
N ASP A 90 5.66 -9.65 -14.24
CA ASP A 90 6.43 -8.60 -13.54
C ASP A 90 5.51 -7.53 -12.92
N SER A 91 4.19 -7.64 -13.08
CA SER A 91 3.21 -6.66 -12.60
C SER A 91 3.14 -6.51 -11.08
N ASN A 92 3.67 -7.45 -10.29
CA ASN A 92 3.60 -7.40 -8.82
C ASN A 92 4.90 -7.79 -8.11
N LEU A 93 6.00 -7.18 -8.57
CA LEU A 93 7.26 -7.15 -7.84
C LEU A 93 7.08 -6.49 -6.47
N GLY A 94 7.75 -7.01 -5.44
CA GLY A 94 7.69 -6.46 -4.09
C GLY A 94 8.52 -5.19 -3.95
N LEU A 95 8.17 -4.35 -2.98
CA LEU A 95 8.93 -3.12 -2.68
C LEU A 95 10.42 -3.39 -2.39
N TYR A 96 10.77 -4.53 -1.77
CA TYR A 96 12.18 -4.90 -1.56
C TYR A 96 12.95 -5.05 -2.87
N TYR A 97 12.33 -5.71 -3.86
CA TYR A 97 12.96 -5.94 -5.15
C TYR A 97 13.09 -4.62 -5.92
N LEU A 98 12.02 -3.82 -5.95
CA LEU A 98 12.01 -2.52 -6.62
C LEU A 98 13.04 -1.55 -6.01
N ALA A 99 13.12 -1.49 -4.67
CA ALA A 99 14.12 -0.67 -3.99
C ALA A 99 15.55 -1.10 -4.32
N ALA A 100 15.81 -2.42 -4.41
CA ALA A 100 17.13 -2.94 -4.75
C ALA A 100 17.54 -2.66 -6.22
N GLN A 101 16.60 -2.37 -7.12
CA GLN A 101 16.92 -1.98 -8.50
C GLN A 101 17.37 -0.53 -8.63
N ASP A 102 16.92 0.34 -7.72
CA ASP A 102 17.22 1.77 -7.72
C ASP A 102 18.40 2.15 -6.80
N VAL A 103 19.01 1.17 -6.12
CA VAL A 103 20.24 1.31 -5.33
C VAL A 103 21.44 0.83 -6.14
#